data_AF-A0A379A9J4-F1
#
_entry.id   AF-A0A379A9J4-F1
#
_cell.length_a   1.000
_cell.length_b   1.000
_cell.length_c   1.000
_cell.angle_alpha   90.00
_cell.angle_beta   90.00
_cell.angle_gamma   90.00
#
_symmetry.space_group_name_H-M   'P 1'
#
loop_
_entity.id
_entity.type
_entity.pdbx_description
1 polymer ?
#
loop_
_entity_poly.entity_id
_entity_poly.type
_entity_poly.pdbx_seq_one_letter_code
_entity_poly.pdbx_strand_id
1 'polypeptide(L)'
;MTKEMQTLAIAPLGNLESYVRAANTWPMLSAEEEKALAERLHYQGDLDAAKTLILSHLRFVVHIARNYSGYGLPQADLVQEGNIGLMKAVRRFNPEVGVRLVSFAVHWIKAEIHEYVLRNWRIVKVATTKAQRKLFFNLRKTKQRLGWFNQDEVEMVARELGVSSKDVREMESRMAAQDMTFDMSADDESSEGRSMAPVLYLQDKTSDFADGIEEDNWDAHAADKLSYAMEGLDEP
;
A
#
# COMPACT_ATOMS: atom_id res chain seq x y z
N MET A 1 -25.35 28.06 -12.89
CA MET A 1 -24.26 27.05 -12.90
C MET A 1 -22.96 27.53 -12.24
N THR A 2 -22.71 28.84 -12.09
CA THR A 2 -21.44 29.38 -11.54
C THR A 2 -21.35 29.39 -10.00
N LYS A 3 -22.47 29.40 -9.27
CA LYS A 3 -22.47 29.51 -7.80
C LYS A 3 -22.17 28.19 -7.07
N GLU A 4 -22.55 27.06 -7.64
CA GLU A 4 -22.19 25.73 -7.10
C GLU A 4 -20.77 25.29 -7.50
N MET A 5 -20.17 25.92 -8.51
CA MET A 5 -18.76 25.69 -8.84
C MET A 5 -17.79 26.30 -7.82
N GLN A 6 -18.21 27.33 -7.08
CA GLN A 6 -17.37 27.99 -6.07
C GLN A 6 -17.29 27.22 -4.74
N THR A 7 -18.24 26.34 -4.43
CA THR A 7 -18.28 25.64 -3.13
C THR A 7 -17.20 24.56 -2.97
N LEU A 8 -16.62 24.06 -4.07
CA LEU A 8 -15.49 23.11 -4.01
C LEU A 8 -14.12 23.79 -3.89
N ALA A 9 -14.01 25.07 -4.26
CA ALA A 9 -12.78 25.84 -4.07
C ALA A 9 -12.63 26.37 -2.62
N ILE A 10 -13.69 26.28 -1.79
CA ILE A 10 -13.75 26.80 -0.42
C ILE A 10 -14.29 25.74 0.56
N ALA A 11 -14.03 24.45 0.29
CA ALA A 11 -14.08 23.46 1.37
C ALA A 11 -12.75 23.57 2.13
N PRO A 12 -12.73 23.69 3.46
CA PRO A 12 -11.48 23.73 4.21
C PRO A 12 -10.72 22.45 3.87
N LEU A 13 -9.56 22.60 3.22
CA LEU A 13 -8.70 21.53 2.69
C LEU A 13 -8.16 20.55 3.77
N GLY A 14 -8.70 20.57 4.99
CA GLY A 14 -8.20 19.83 6.14
C GLY A 14 -9.15 18.83 6.80
N ASN A 15 -10.41 18.69 6.38
CA ASN A 15 -11.32 17.72 7.01
C ASN A 15 -12.06 16.84 5.99
N LEU A 16 -11.84 15.53 6.08
CA LEU A 16 -12.51 14.49 5.28
C LEU A 16 -14.04 14.61 5.34
N GLU A 17 -14.61 15.00 6.49
CA GLU A 17 -16.06 15.16 6.62
C GLU A 17 -16.61 16.26 5.71
N SER A 18 -15.85 17.34 5.53
CA SER A 18 -16.23 18.45 4.63
C SER A 18 -16.25 17.97 3.18
N TYR A 19 -15.26 17.17 2.78
CA TYR A 19 -15.23 16.53 1.46
C TYR A 19 -16.42 15.59 1.27
N VAL A 20 -16.71 14.72 2.25
CA VAL A 20 -17.84 13.77 2.16
C VAL A 20 -19.17 14.52 2.06
N ARG A 21 -19.34 15.63 2.78
CA ARG A 21 -20.53 16.49 2.67
C ARG A 21 -20.65 17.06 1.25
N ALA A 22 -19.57 17.62 0.69
CA ALA A 22 -19.56 18.15 -0.66
C ALA A 22 -19.80 17.07 -1.74
N ALA A 23 -19.27 15.85 -1.55
CA ALA A 23 -19.54 14.73 -2.45
C ALA A 23 -21.03 14.31 -2.42
N ASN A 24 -21.69 14.47 -1.27
CA ASN A 24 -23.10 14.13 -1.13
C ASN A 24 -24.05 15.19 -1.70
N THR A 25 -23.63 16.47 -1.79
CA THR A 25 -24.48 17.55 -2.32
C THR A 25 -24.72 17.47 -3.83
N TRP A 26 -23.82 16.84 -4.59
CA TRP A 26 -23.99 16.71 -6.05
C TRP A 26 -25.20 15.83 -6.41
N PRO A 27 -26.10 16.25 -7.32
CA PRO A 27 -27.27 15.46 -7.67
C PRO A 27 -26.88 14.11 -8.31
N MET A 28 -27.69 13.07 -8.07
CA MET A 28 -27.53 11.80 -8.78
C MET A 28 -28.07 11.95 -10.20
N LEU A 29 -27.30 11.50 -11.18
CA LEU A 29 -27.75 11.49 -12.58
C LEU A 29 -28.78 10.37 -12.80
N SER A 30 -29.83 10.70 -13.56
CA SER A 30 -30.71 9.71 -14.16
C SER A 30 -29.96 8.90 -15.22
N ALA A 31 -30.52 7.75 -15.62
CA ALA A 31 -29.91 6.91 -16.65
C ALA A 31 -29.82 7.64 -18.01
N GLU A 32 -30.80 8.49 -18.32
CA GLU A 32 -30.85 9.26 -19.56
C GLU A 32 -29.78 10.36 -19.58
N GLU A 33 -29.65 11.12 -18.49
CA GLU A 33 -28.60 12.15 -18.35
C GLU A 33 -27.20 11.54 -18.37
N GLU A 34 -27.00 10.42 -17.67
CA GLU A 34 -25.73 9.69 -17.65
C GLU A 34 -25.35 9.24 -19.07
N LYS A 35 -26.31 8.70 -19.83
CA LYS A 35 -26.09 8.30 -21.22
C LYS A 35 -25.75 9.50 -22.11
N ALA A 36 -26.50 10.59 -22.03
CA ALA A 36 -26.25 11.78 -22.83
C ALA A 36 -24.88 12.41 -22.55
N LEU A 37 -24.46 12.47 -21.28
CA LEU A 37 -23.12 12.95 -20.90
C LEU A 37 -22.03 11.98 -21.36
N ALA A 38 -22.25 10.67 -21.26
CA ALA A 38 -21.31 9.67 -21.72
C ALA A 38 -21.13 9.69 -23.25
N GLU A 39 -22.21 9.87 -24.02
CA GLU A 39 -22.15 10.03 -25.48
C GLU A 39 -21.38 11.31 -25.87
N ARG A 40 -21.66 12.44 -25.22
CA ARG A 40 -20.90 13.69 -25.43
C ARG A 40 -19.41 13.50 -25.16
N LEU A 41 -19.07 12.85 -24.05
CA LEU A 41 -17.68 12.54 -23.74
C LEU A 41 -17.06 11.60 -24.79
N HIS A 42 -17.76 10.54 -25.17
CA HIS A 42 -17.24 9.48 -26.04
C HIS A 42 -17.03 9.96 -27.48
N TYR A 43 -18.00 10.66 -28.07
CA TYR A 43 -17.94 11.07 -29.48
C TYR A 43 -17.32 12.45 -29.68
N GLN A 44 -17.43 13.36 -28.70
CA GLN A 44 -17.00 14.76 -28.85
C GLN A 44 -15.80 15.12 -27.97
N GLY A 45 -15.39 14.23 -27.04
CA GLY A 45 -14.28 14.51 -26.12
C GLY A 45 -14.61 15.60 -25.08
N ASP A 46 -15.89 15.80 -24.77
CA ASP A 46 -16.37 16.87 -23.91
C ASP A 46 -15.91 16.71 -22.44
N LEU A 47 -14.98 17.57 -22.01
CA LEU A 47 -14.41 17.53 -20.67
C LEU A 47 -15.39 17.98 -19.58
N ASP A 48 -16.36 18.85 -19.89
CA ASP A 48 -17.38 19.25 -18.93
C ASP A 48 -18.37 18.11 -18.67
N ALA A 49 -18.65 17.30 -19.70
CA ALA A 49 -19.40 16.08 -19.53
C ALA A 49 -18.66 15.07 -18.63
N ALA A 50 -17.36 14.86 -18.85
CA ALA A 50 -16.53 14.02 -17.97
C ALA A 50 -16.55 14.51 -16.52
N LYS A 51 -16.38 15.82 -16.31
CA LYS A 51 -16.41 16.43 -14.98
C LYS A 51 -17.73 16.17 -14.27
N THR A 52 -18.85 16.34 -14.97
CA THR A 52 -20.20 16.11 -14.41
C THR A 52 -20.43 14.64 -14.04
N LEU A 53 -19.98 13.72 -14.90
CA LEU A 53 -20.01 12.28 -14.63
C LEU A 53 -19.17 11.92 -13.39
N ILE A 54 -17.98 12.52 -13.22
CA ILE A 54 -17.12 12.25 -12.06
C ILE A 54 -17.76 12.79 -10.77
N LEU A 55 -18.19 14.06 -10.78
CA LEU A 55 -18.72 14.74 -9.59
C LEU A 55 -19.98 14.06 -9.04
N SER A 56 -20.89 13.63 -9.92
CA SER A 56 -22.12 12.91 -9.53
C SER A 56 -21.85 11.54 -8.86
N HIS A 57 -20.67 10.96 -9.07
CA HIS A 57 -20.29 9.63 -8.59
C HIS A 57 -19.33 9.63 -7.40
N LEU A 58 -18.91 10.80 -6.88
CA LEU A 58 -17.98 10.89 -5.75
C LEU A 58 -18.50 10.20 -4.48
N ARG A 59 -19.81 10.32 -4.18
CA ARG A 59 -20.43 9.63 -3.04
C ARG A 59 -20.26 8.11 -3.10
N PHE A 60 -20.22 7.55 -4.31
CA PHE A 60 -20.08 6.13 -4.54
C PHE A 60 -18.64 5.67 -4.27
N VAL A 61 -17.65 6.48 -4.67
CA VAL A 61 -16.24 6.26 -4.33
C VAL A 61 -16.04 6.24 -2.82
N VAL A 62 -16.61 7.23 -2.11
CA VAL A 62 -16.57 7.29 -0.64
C VAL A 62 -17.15 6.01 -0.02
N HIS A 63 -18.28 5.53 -0.53
CA HIS A 63 -18.88 4.29 -0.06
C HIS A 63 -17.95 3.07 -0.27
N ILE A 64 -17.31 2.94 -1.45
CA ILE A 64 -16.38 1.83 -1.71
C ILE A 64 -15.17 1.92 -0.79
N ALA A 65 -14.56 3.10 -0.65
CA ALA A 65 -13.36 3.31 0.14
C ALA A 65 -13.54 2.95 1.62
N ARG A 66 -14.75 3.09 2.19
CA ARG A 66 -15.04 2.71 3.58
C ARG A 66 -14.87 1.21 3.86
N ASN A 67 -15.00 0.36 2.84
CA ASN A 67 -14.76 -1.08 3.01
C ASN A 67 -13.27 -1.42 3.21
N TYR A 68 -12.37 -0.44 3.08
CA TYR A 68 -10.93 -0.60 3.19
C TYR A 68 -10.34 0.05 4.46
N SER A 69 -11.15 0.63 5.35
CA SER A 69 -10.67 1.25 6.59
C SER A 69 -9.95 0.27 7.52
N GLY A 70 -10.26 -1.03 7.43
CA GLY A 70 -9.65 -2.09 8.25
C GLY A 70 -8.16 -2.36 7.98
N TYR A 71 -7.55 -1.70 6.99
CA TYR A 71 -6.11 -1.81 6.70
C TYR A 71 -5.26 -0.79 7.50
N GLY A 72 -5.88 0.15 8.22
CA GLY A 72 -5.16 1.15 9.03
C GLY A 72 -4.60 2.32 8.21
N LEU A 73 -5.00 2.47 6.95
CA LEU A 73 -4.59 3.57 6.08
C LEU A 73 -5.53 4.77 6.23
N PRO A 74 -5.05 6.02 6.03
CA PRO A 74 -5.90 7.19 6.08
C PRO A 74 -7.06 7.09 5.08
N GLN A 75 -8.28 7.29 5.58
CA GLN A 75 -9.49 7.19 4.76
C GLN A 75 -9.51 8.19 3.61
N ALA A 76 -8.92 9.38 3.81
CA ALA A 76 -8.81 10.40 2.78
C ALA A 76 -8.00 9.90 1.57
N ASP A 77 -6.88 9.21 1.80
CA ASP A 77 -6.04 8.70 0.73
C ASP A 77 -6.74 7.59 -0.05
N LEU A 78 -7.45 6.68 0.64
CA LEU A 78 -8.25 5.64 0.00
C LEU A 78 -9.33 6.23 -0.91
N VAL A 79 -9.96 7.32 -0.50
CA VAL A 79 -10.95 8.04 -1.32
C VAL A 79 -10.28 8.69 -2.53
N GLN A 80 -9.10 9.29 -2.38
CA GLN A 80 -8.39 9.91 -3.49
C GLN A 80 -7.94 8.91 -4.55
N GLU A 81 -7.41 7.77 -4.14
CA GLU A 81 -7.03 6.69 -5.06
C GLU A 81 -8.27 6.09 -5.74
N GLY A 82 -9.37 5.98 -5.01
CA GLY A 82 -10.67 5.64 -5.59
C GLY A 82 -11.15 6.66 -6.63
N ASN A 83 -10.96 7.96 -6.39
CA ASN A 83 -11.32 9.02 -7.34
C ASN A 83 -10.47 8.91 -8.61
N ILE A 84 -9.17 8.61 -8.49
CA ILE A 84 -8.30 8.32 -9.64
C ILE A 84 -8.83 7.12 -10.43
N GLY A 85 -9.29 6.07 -9.75
CA GLY A 85 -9.95 4.92 -10.38
C GLY A 85 -11.22 5.30 -11.14
N LEU A 86 -12.07 6.15 -10.55
CA LEU A 86 -13.26 6.68 -11.21
C LEU A 86 -12.90 7.49 -12.46
N MET A 87 -11.90 8.38 -12.38
CA MET A 87 -11.43 9.15 -13.55
C MET A 87 -10.94 8.24 -14.68
N LYS A 88 -10.18 7.19 -14.35
CA LYS A 88 -9.72 6.18 -15.31
C LYS A 88 -10.89 5.42 -15.94
N ALA A 89 -11.93 5.11 -15.16
CA ALA A 89 -13.14 4.46 -15.65
C ALA A 89 -13.91 5.35 -16.61
N VAL A 90 -14.17 6.61 -16.24
CA VAL A 90 -14.92 7.58 -17.06
C VAL A 90 -14.24 7.77 -18.42
N ARG A 91 -12.90 7.86 -18.46
CA ARG A 91 -12.15 7.96 -19.72
C ARG A 91 -12.31 6.76 -20.66
N ARG A 92 -12.59 5.57 -20.11
CA ARG A 92 -12.68 4.30 -20.87
C ARG A 92 -14.11 3.79 -21.02
N PHE A 93 -15.09 4.52 -20.52
CA PHE A 93 -16.48 4.10 -20.52
C PHE A 93 -17.05 4.19 -21.94
N ASN A 94 -17.74 3.13 -22.37
CA ASN A 94 -18.44 3.10 -23.65
C ASN A 94 -19.96 3.09 -23.40
N PRO A 95 -20.71 4.15 -23.80
CA PRO A 95 -22.16 4.23 -23.62
C PRO A 95 -22.95 3.19 -24.44
N GLU A 96 -22.38 2.66 -25.53
CA GLU A 96 -23.05 1.69 -26.42
C GLU A 96 -23.29 0.33 -25.76
N VAL A 97 -22.52 0.01 -24.71
CA VAL A 97 -22.64 -1.26 -23.96
C VAL A 97 -23.96 -1.32 -23.17
N GLY A 98 -24.62 -0.19 -22.93
CA GLY A 98 -25.94 -0.15 -22.29
C GLY A 98 -25.94 -0.46 -20.78
N VAL A 99 -24.77 -0.43 -20.13
CA VAL A 99 -24.64 -0.61 -18.68
C VAL A 99 -24.44 0.73 -17.98
N ARG A 100 -24.86 0.83 -16.71
CA ARG A 100 -24.62 2.02 -15.89
C ARG A 100 -23.12 2.24 -15.65
N LEU A 101 -22.70 3.50 -15.60
CA LEU A 101 -21.31 3.89 -15.31
C LEU A 101 -20.84 3.30 -13.98
N VAL A 102 -21.69 3.30 -12.95
CA VAL A 102 -21.41 2.70 -11.64
C VAL A 102 -20.92 1.25 -11.78
N SER A 103 -21.63 0.43 -12.54
CA SER A 103 -21.31 -1.00 -12.73
C SER A 103 -19.94 -1.21 -13.37
N PHE A 104 -19.56 -0.33 -14.29
CA PHE A 104 -18.24 -0.34 -14.91
C PHE A 104 -17.16 0.19 -13.96
N ALA A 105 -17.41 1.32 -13.31
CA ALA A 105 -16.45 2.05 -12.49
C ALA A 105 -16.02 1.29 -11.22
N VAL A 106 -16.88 0.44 -10.63
CA VAL A 106 -16.57 -0.36 -9.44
C VAL A 106 -15.21 -1.07 -9.56
N HIS A 107 -14.95 -1.70 -10.70
CA HIS A 107 -13.75 -2.50 -10.89
C HIS A 107 -12.49 -1.64 -10.91
N TRP A 108 -12.56 -0.48 -11.56
CA TRP A 108 -11.47 0.50 -11.61
C TRP A 108 -11.20 1.14 -10.26
N ILE A 109 -12.26 1.54 -9.55
CA ILE A 109 -12.15 2.12 -8.20
C ILE A 109 -11.49 1.11 -7.25
N LYS A 110 -11.99 -0.14 -7.22
CA LYS A 110 -11.42 -1.19 -6.37
C LYS A 110 -9.98 -1.53 -6.76
N ALA A 111 -9.65 -1.55 -8.05
CA ALA A 111 -8.30 -1.86 -8.51
C ALA A 111 -7.28 -0.80 -8.05
N GLU A 112 -7.59 0.49 -8.18
CA GLU A 112 -6.70 1.56 -7.72
C GLU A 112 -6.55 1.56 -6.19
N ILE A 113 -7.65 1.40 -5.45
CA ILE A 113 -7.60 1.28 -3.99
C ILE A 113 -6.76 0.05 -3.59
N HIS A 114 -6.95 -1.10 -4.25
CA HIS A 114 -6.14 -2.29 -3.96
C HIS A 114 -4.65 -2.05 -4.19
N GLU A 115 -4.27 -1.42 -5.29
CA GLU A 115 -2.87 -1.15 -5.58
C GLU A 115 -2.28 -0.17 -4.56
N TYR A 116 -3.02 0.87 -4.16
CA TYR A 116 -2.61 1.77 -3.08
C TYR A 116 -2.42 1.04 -1.76
N VAL A 117 -3.39 0.20 -1.36
CA VAL A 117 -3.28 -0.57 -0.12
C VAL A 117 -2.04 -1.46 -0.16
N LEU A 118 -1.82 -2.22 -1.23
CA LEU A 118 -0.65 -3.11 -1.36
C LEU A 118 0.68 -2.35 -1.30
N ARG A 119 0.74 -1.14 -1.86
CA ARG A 119 1.97 -0.33 -1.91
C ARG A 119 2.28 0.35 -0.58
N ASN A 120 1.26 0.75 0.18
CA ASN A 120 1.42 1.64 1.34
C ASN A 120 1.03 1.00 2.68
N TRP A 121 0.56 -0.25 2.71
CA TRP A 121 0.18 -0.90 3.96
C TRP A 121 1.35 -1.03 4.95
N ARG A 122 2.56 -1.22 4.44
CA ARG A 122 3.80 -1.34 5.21
C ARG A 122 5.00 -0.78 4.44
N ILE A 123 6.07 -0.50 5.17
CA ILE A 123 7.35 -0.09 4.58
C ILE A 123 7.93 -1.27 3.78
N VAL A 124 7.93 -2.46 4.38
CA VAL A 124 8.36 -3.69 3.69
C VAL A 124 7.20 -4.30 2.91
N LYS A 125 7.37 -4.44 1.60
CA LYS A 125 6.33 -4.95 0.70
C LYS A 125 6.04 -6.43 0.96
N VAL A 126 4.82 -6.72 1.42
CA VAL A 126 4.40 -8.07 1.84
C VAL A 126 3.88 -8.93 0.68
N ALA A 127 3.23 -8.32 -0.32
CA ALA A 127 2.46 -9.04 -1.35
C ALA A 127 2.91 -8.70 -2.78
N THR A 128 4.06 -9.24 -3.19
CA THR A 128 4.67 -8.98 -4.50
C THR A 128 4.16 -9.93 -5.58
N THR A 129 3.77 -11.15 -5.22
CA THR A 129 3.28 -12.16 -6.18
C THR A 129 1.75 -12.18 -6.31
N LYS A 130 1.23 -12.74 -7.41
CA LYS A 130 -0.22 -12.88 -7.64
C LYS A 130 -0.92 -13.70 -6.54
N ALA A 131 -0.29 -14.80 -6.09
CA ALA A 131 -0.78 -15.63 -5.00
C ALA A 131 -0.84 -14.85 -3.68
N GLN A 132 0.24 -14.11 -3.37
CA GLN A 132 0.29 -13.27 -2.18
C GLN A 132 -0.76 -12.15 -2.22
N ARG A 133 -0.93 -11.45 -3.35
CA ARG A 133 -1.98 -10.42 -3.49
C ARG A 133 -3.38 -10.98 -3.22
N LYS A 134 -3.68 -12.20 -3.70
CA LYS A 134 -4.96 -12.88 -3.44
C LYS A 134 -5.12 -13.21 -1.95
N LEU A 135 -4.07 -13.72 -1.32
CA LEU A 135 -4.08 -14.00 0.12
C LEU A 135 -4.26 -12.72 0.94
N PHE A 136 -3.54 -11.64 0.62
CA PHE A 136 -3.59 -10.38 1.37
C PHE A 136 -5.01 -9.85 1.60
N PHE A 137 -5.85 -9.83 0.56
CA PHE A 137 -7.22 -9.30 0.64
C PHE A 137 -8.27 -10.29 1.16
N ASN A 138 -8.00 -11.60 1.12
CA ASN A 138 -8.98 -12.64 1.46
C ASN A 138 -8.66 -13.37 2.76
N LEU A 139 -7.39 -13.45 3.18
CA LEU A 139 -6.95 -14.22 4.34
C LEU A 139 -7.66 -13.76 5.63
N ARG A 140 -7.79 -12.44 5.84
CA ARG A 140 -8.54 -11.87 6.97
C ARG A 140 -10.05 -12.14 6.90
N LYS A 141 -10.62 -12.29 5.70
CA LYS A 141 -12.06 -12.56 5.54
C LYS A 141 -12.39 -14.02 5.84
N THR A 142 -11.49 -14.94 5.49
CA THR A 142 -11.67 -16.38 5.74
C THR A 142 -11.34 -16.76 7.19
N LYS A 143 -10.63 -15.89 7.92
CA LYS A 143 -10.28 -16.10 9.32
C LYS A 143 -11.49 -15.92 10.23
N GLN A 144 -12.11 -17.03 10.65
CA GLN A 144 -13.28 -17.02 11.53
C GLN A 144 -12.94 -16.79 13.02
N ARG A 145 -11.67 -16.97 13.42
CA ARG A 145 -11.21 -16.90 14.81
C ARG A 145 -10.00 -15.98 14.97
N LEU A 146 -9.91 -15.25 16.09
CA LEU A 146 -8.68 -14.58 16.51
C LEU A 146 -7.67 -15.63 16.99
N GLY A 147 -6.56 -15.79 16.27
CA GLY A 147 -5.49 -16.77 16.59
C GLY A 147 -4.76 -17.22 15.33
N TRP A 148 -3.71 -18.03 15.43
CA TRP A 148 -3.06 -18.61 14.24
C TRP A 148 -3.96 -19.67 13.57
N PHE A 149 -3.82 -19.86 12.26
CA PHE A 149 -4.54 -20.91 11.56
C PHE A 149 -4.11 -22.30 12.02
N ASN A 150 -5.08 -23.18 12.22
CA ASN A 150 -4.84 -24.61 12.34
C ASN A 150 -4.46 -25.20 10.97
N GLN A 151 -3.89 -26.41 10.97
CA GLN A 151 -3.47 -27.09 9.76
C GLN A 151 -4.60 -27.26 8.73
N ASP A 152 -5.79 -27.65 9.19
CA ASP A 152 -6.96 -27.84 8.33
C ASP A 152 -7.46 -26.53 7.71
N GLU A 153 -7.35 -25.42 8.45
CA GLU A 153 -7.74 -24.09 7.96
C GLU A 153 -6.78 -23.62 6.88
N VAL A 154 -5.47 -23.83 7.06
CA VAL A 154 -4.45 -23.54 6.05
C VAL A 154 -4.74 -24.30 4.75
N GLU A 155 -5.05 -25.59 4.84
CA GLU A 155 -5.35 -26.43 3.68
C GLU A 155 -6.67 -26.05 3.00
N MET A 156 -7.67 -25.65 3.78
CA MET A 156 -8.94 -25.16 3.25
C MET A 156 -8.74 -23.85 2.47
N VAL A 157 -8.05 -22.86 3.06
CA VAL A 157 -7.72 -21.58 2.40
C VAL A 157 -6.87 -21.80 1.15
N ALA A 158 -5.88 -22.69 1.22
CA ALA A 158 -5.03 -23.06 0.09
C ALA A 158 -5.85 -23.60 -1.09
N ARG A 159 -6.81 -24.50 -0.83
CA ARG A 159 -7.70 -25.05 -1.86
C ARG A 159 -8.67 -24.03 -2.41
N GLU A 160 -9.31 -23.24 -1.56
CA GLU A 160 -10.28 -22.21 -1.99
C GLU A 160 -9.61 -21.13 -2.85
N LEU A 161 -8.41 -20.70 -2.45
CA LEU A 161 -7.69 -19.64 -3.14
C LEU A 161 -6.75 -20.17 -4.24
N GLY A 162 -6.55 -21.48 -4.35
CA GLY A 162 -5.69 -22.10 -5.36
C GLY A 162 -4.21 -21.72 -5.20
N VAL A 163 -3.72 -21.72 -3.96
CA VAL A 163 -2.34 -21.34 -3.58
C VAL A 163 -1.72 -22.43 -2.70
N SER A 164 -0.40 -22.40 -2.47
CA SER A 164 0.25 -23.43 -1.65
C SER A 164 0.02 -23.18 -0.15
N SER A 165 -0.06 -24.26 0.64
CA SER A 165 -0.14 -24.16 2.12
C SER A 165 1.07 -23.43 2.72
N LYS A 166 2.23 -23.47 2.04
CA LYS A 166 3.42 -22.70 2.43
C LYS A 166 3.16 -21.19 2.29
N ASP A 167 2.61 -20.75 1.16
CA ASP A 167 2.29 -19.34 0.92
C ASP A 167 1.27 -18.80 1.93
N VAL A 168 0.29 -19.63 2.33
CA VAL A 168 -0.71 -19.26 3.35
C VAL A 168 -0.05 -19.01 4.70
N ARG A 169 0.81 -19.93 5.18
CA ARG A 169 1.51 -19.77 6.47
C ARG A 169 2.49 -18.60 6.44
N GLU A 170 3.21 -18.44 5.34
CA GLU A 170 4.13 -17.31 5.16
C GLU A 170 3.37 -15.98 5.16
N MET A 171 2.24 -15.90 4.44
CA MET A 171 1.41 -14.71 4.45
C MET A 171 0.82 -14.43 5.82
N GLU A 172 0.36 -15.45 6.56
CA GLU A 172 -0.13 -15.27 7.92
C GLU A 172 0.95 -14.67 8.84
N SER A 173 2.17 -15.21 8.77
CA SER A 173 3.31 -14.70 9.54
C SER A 173 3.64 -13.25 9.20
N ARG A 174 3.70 -12.91 7.90
CA ARG A 174 3.93 -11.53 7.44
C ARG A 174 2.81 -10.59 7.85
N MET A 175 1.56 -11.08 7.92
CA MET A 175 0.42 -10.26 8.33
C MET A 175 0.34 -10.01 9.83
N ALA A 176 0.91 -10.91 10.64
CA ALA A 176 0.94 -10.84 12.09
C ALA A 176 2.13 -10.03 12.65
N ALA A 177 3.29 -10.06 11.99
CA ALA A 177 4.44 -9.23 12.38
C ALA A 177 4.07 -7.74 12.37
N GLN A 178 4.70 -6.86 13.14
CA GLN A 178 4.53 -5.39 13.04
C GLN A 178 5.88 -4.77 12.67
N ASP A 179 5.88 -3.72 11.84
CA ASP A 179 7.11 -3.00 11.52
C ASP A 179 7.56 -2.26 12.80
N MET A 180 8.80 -2.51 13.26
CA MET A 180 9.33 -1.91 14.48
C MET A 180 10.03 -0.58 14.17
N THR A 181 9.80 0.42 15.02
CA THR A 181 10.55 1.67 14.98
C THR A 181 11.98 1.43 15.47
N PHE A 182 12.96 2.06 14.81
CA PHE A 182 14.37 1.92 15.16
C PHE A 182 14.71 2.48 16.55
N ASP A 183 14.11 3.63 16.87
CA ASP A 183 14.20 4.29 18.16
C ASP A 183 12.79 4.41 18.75
N MET A 184 12.61 4.00 20.01
CA MET A 184 11.30 4.07 20.67
C MET A 184 11.33 5.23 21.66
N SER A 185 10.27 6.03 21.70
CA SER A 185 10.22 7.19 22.59
C SER A 185 10.07 6.74 24.05
N ALA A 186 10.56 7.55 25.00
CA ALA A 186 10.48 7.22 26.43
C ALA A 186 9.03 7.09 26.95
N ASP A 187 8.06 7.71 26.28
CA ASP A 187 6.62 7.57 26.60
C ASP A 187 6.06 6.19 26.23
N ASP A 188 6.73 5.43 25.36
CA ASP A 188 6.35 4.05 25.01
C ASP A 188 6.90 3.02 26.02
N GLU A 189 7.72 3.43 27.01
CA GLU A 189 8.34 2.54 28.00
C GLU A 189 7.41 2.07 29.13
N SER A 190 6.19 2.62 29.21
CA SER A 190 5.26 2.37 30.33
C SER A 190 4.35 1.15 30.15
N SER A 191 4.35 0.49 28.99
CA SER A 191 3.62 -0.78 28.81
C SER A 191 4.48 -1.95 29.30
N GLU A 192 3.96 -2.67 30.30
CA GLU A 192 4.54 -3.88 30.91
C GLU A 192 4.78 -4.97 29.85
N GLY A 193 5.93 -4.93 29.18
CA GLY A 193 6.31 -5.87 28.13
C GLY A 193 7.34 -5.30 27.14
N ARG A 194 8.28 -4.47 27.63
CA ARG A 194 9.21 -3.65 26.84
C ARG A 194 9.90 -4.45 25.73
N SER A 195 9.44 -4.28 24.50
CA SER A 195 10.25 -4.58 23.31
C SER A 195 11.44 -3.62 23.35
N MET A 196 12.66 -4.13 23.47
CA MET A 196 13.85 -3.29 23.51
C MET A 196 14.02 -2.60 22.15
N ALA A 197 14.26 -1.29 22.16
CA ALA A 197 14.45 -0.54 20.93
C ALA A 197 15.66 -1.12 20.15
N PRO A 198 15.55 -1.32 18.82
CA PRO A 198 16.65 -1.81 17.99
C PRO A 198 17.97 -1.09 18.20
N VAL A 199 17.95 0.23 18.42
CA VAL A 199 19.16 1.04 18.70
C VAL A 199 19.99 0.54 19.89
N LEU A 200 19.38 -0.15 20.85
CA LEU A 200 20.07 -0.61 22.07
C LEU A 200 20.81 -1.94 21.89
N TYR A 201 20.50 -2.74 20.86
CA TYR A 201 21.17 -4.03 20.62
C TYR A 201 21.77 -4.18 19.23
N LEU A 202 21.39 -3.36 18.25
CA LEU A 202 22.00 -3.38 16.94
C LEU A 202 23.42 -2.83 17.05
N GLN A 203 24.38 -3.72 16.82
CA GLN A 203 25.80 -3.39 16.80
C GLN A 203 26.28 -3.28 15.36
N ASP A 204 27.04 -2.22 15.07
CA ASP A 204 27.79 -2.13 13.84
C ASP A 204 29.10 -2.92 13.98
N LYS A 205 29.19 -4.04 13.24
CA LYS A 205 30.38 -4.90 13.23
C LYS A 205 31.49 -4.37 12.31
N THR A 206 31.20 -3.39 11.46
CA THR A 206 32.19 -2.82 10.53
C THR A 206 33.02 -1.71 11.16
N SER A 207 32.58 -1.20 12.31
CA SER A 207 33.30 -0.19 13.10
C SER A 207 34.31 -0.78 14.09
N ASP A 208 34.52 -2.11 14.09
CA ASP A 208 35.60 -2.72 14.86
C ASP A 208 36.93 -2.57 14.12
N PHE A 209 37.62 -1.46 14.40
CA PHE A 209 38.91 -1.15 13.79
C PHE A 209 40.04 -2.04 14.31
N ALA A 210 39.82 -2.83 15.38
CA ALA A 210 40.87 -3.64 15.97
C ALA A 210 41.36 -4.71 15.00
N ASP A 211 40.44 -5.45 14.37
CA ASP A 211 40.75 -6.49 13.40
C ASP A 211 41.48 -5.91 12.17
N GLY A 212 41.04 -4.74 11.67
CA GLY A 212 41.68 -4.08 10.53
C GLY A 212 43.09 -3.57 10.84
N ILE A 213 43.30 -3.00 12.03
CA ILE A 213 44.64 -2.57 12.48
C ILE A 213 45.55 -3.78 12.74
N GLU A 214 45.01 -4.90 13.23
CA GLU A 214 45.76 -6.14 13.40
C GLU A 214 46.21 -6.71 12.05
N GLU A 215 45.34 -6.75 11.05
CA GLU A 215 45.64 -7.20 9.69
C GLU A 215 46.70 -6.30 9.03
N ASP A 216 46.55 -4.97 9.08
CA ASP A 216 47.53 -4.01 8.56
C ASP A 216 48.91 -4.17 9.23
N ASN A 217 48.93 -4.35 10.56
CA ASN A 217 50.18 -4.59 11.30
C ASN A 217 50.82 -5.93 10.93
N TRP A 218 50.01 -6.98 10.73
CA TRP A 218 50.49 -8.29 10.34
C TRP A 218 51.11 -8.26 8.95
N ASP A 219 50.47 -7.60 8.00
CA ASP A 219 50.96 -7.41 6.64
C ASP A 219 52.27 -6.61 6.61
N ALA A 220 52.34 -5.50 7.34
CA ALA A 220 53.57 -4.72 7.45
C ALA A 220 54.72 -5.54 8.05
N HIS A 221 54.47 -6.26 9.14
CA HIS A 221 55.47 -7.11 9.77
C HIS A 221 55.88 -8.30 8.89
N ALA A 222 54.94 -8.89 8.13
CA ALA A 222 55.24 -9.95 7.17
C ALA A 222 56.11 -9.44 6.03
N ALA A 223 55.82 -8.25 5.50
CA ALA A 223 56.60 -7.60 4.45
C ALA A 223 58.02 -7.27 4.92
N ASP A 224 58.18 -6.72 6.14
CA ASP A 224 59.48 -6.42 6.73
C ASP A 224 60.32 -7.68 6.98
N LYS A 225 59.69 -8.77 7.44
CA LYS A 225 60.39 -10.04 7.59
C LYS A 225 60.81 -10.65 6.26
N LEU A 226 59.96 -10.52 5.24
CA LEU A 226 60.28 -11.00 3.89
C LEU A 226 61.44 -10.21 3.29
N SER A 227 61.43 -8.87 3.40
CA SER A 227 62.52 -8.03 2.89
C SER A 227 63.84 -8.35 3.59
N TYR A 228 63.85 -8.48 4.92
CA TYR A 228 65.03 -8.88 5.68
C TYR A 228 65.55 -10.27 5.27
N ALA A 229 64.67 -11.25 5.07
CA ALA A 229 65.06 -12.59 4.62
C ALA A 229 65.63 -12.58 3.19
N MET A 230 65.12 -11.71 2.31
CA MET A 230 65.63 -11.54 0.94
C MET A 230 67.02 -10.88 0.93
N GLU A 231 67.28 -9.91 1.80
CA GLU A 231 68.62 -9.30 1.93
C GLU A 231 69.69 -10.31 2.38
N GLY A 232 69.33 -11.27 3.22
CA GLY A 232 70.23 -12.33 3.68
C GLY A 232 70.49 -13.46 2.67
N LEU A 233 69.83 -13.47 1.50
CA LEU A 233 70.01 -14.48 0.46
C LEU A 233 71.11 -14.13 -0.56
N ASP A 234 71.60 -12.89 -0.56
CA ASP A 234 72.63 -12.39 -1.49
C ASP A 234 74.07 -12.47 -0.94
N GLU A 235 74.28 -13.07 0.24
CA GLU A 235 75.64 -13.43 0.70
C GLU A 235 76.08 -14.78 0.09
N PRO A 236 77.18 -14.85 -0.69
CA PRO A 236 77.66 -16.05 -1.38
C PRO A 236 78.24 -17.14 -0.48
#